data_AF-A0A2U2AE46-F1
#
_entry.id   AF-A0A2U2AE46-F1
#
_cell.length_a   1.000
_cell.length_b   1.000
_cell.length_c   1.000
_cell.angle_alpha   90.00
_cell.angle_beta   90.00
_cell.angle_gamma   90.00
#
_symmetry.space_group_name_H-M   'P 1'
#
loop_
_entity.id
_entity.type
_entity.pdbx_description
1 polymer ?
#
loop_
_entity_poly.entity_id
_entity_poly.type
_entity_poly.pdbx_seq_one_letter_code
_entity_poly.pdbx_strand_id
1 'polypeptide(L)'
;MSMELLIVVGFFAIAVIGYIVSLFFLSKEGVKKLWMSLLLIAFVIMLVSLIVIRFDTSGFLADPKLMSEFYFAYFVIVALIVLGIVNIWAFKKVIWRVLTGKPLNFETPEELREREAEKAEAKQAKEHK
;
A
#
# COMPACT_ATOMS: atom_id res chain seq x y z
N MET A 1 -8.07 25.14 -7.97
CA MET A 1 -7.96 23.70 -7.64
C MET A 1 -9.35 23.23 -7.26
N SER A 2 -9.91 22.21 -7.91
CA SER A 2 -11.29 21.77 -7.62
C SER A 2 -11.36 21.04 -6.27
N MET A 3 -12.52 21.05 -5.61
CA MET A 3 -12.71 20.46 -4.28
C MET A 3 -12.41 18.96 -4.27
N GLU A 4 -12.68 18.24 -5.37
CA GLU A 4 -12.37 16.81 -5.46
C GLU A 4 -10.86 16.56 -5.46
N LEU A 5 -10.09 17.41 -6.15
CA LEU A 5 -8.63 17.29 -6.18
C LEU A 5 -8.03 17.54 -4.79
N LEU A 6 -8.59 18.49 -4.03
CA LEU A 6 -8.15 18.78 -2.67
C LEU A 6 -8.36 17.57 -1.73
N ILE A 7 -9.49 16.86 -1.86
CA ILE A 7 -9.76 15.66 -1.06
C ILE A 7 -8.76 14.56 -1.42
N VAL A 8 -8.53 14.31 -2.71
CA VAL A 8 -7.59 13.27 -3.18
C VAL A 8 -6.16 13.58 -2.72
N VAL A 9 -5.70 14.83 -2.91
CA VAL A 9 -4.36 15.27 -2.50
C VAL A 9 -4.22 15.25 -0.99
N GLY A 10 -5.24 15.69 -0.24
CA GLY A 10 -5.25 15.63 1.21
C GLY A 10 -5.16 14.20 1.74
N PHE A 11 -5.93 13.28 1.18
CA PHE A 11 -5.88 11.87 1.55
C PHE A 11 -4.53 11.24 1.21
N PHE A 12 -3.97 11.57 0.04
CA PHE A 12 -2.63 11.15 -0.34
C PHE A 12 -1.56 11.68 0.63
N ALA A 13 -1.62 12.95 1.01
CA ALA A 13 -0.69 13.55 1.96
C ALA A 13 -0.76 12.84 3.33
N ILE A 14 -1.97 12.57 3.84
CA ILE A 14 -2.18 11.82 5.08
C ILE A 14 -1.57 10.42 4.97
N ALA A 15 -1.81 9.72 3.86
CA ALA A 15 -1.25 8.39 3.64
C ALA A 15 0.29 8.41 3.59
N VAL A 16 0.89 9.40 2.94
CA VAL A 16 2.35 9.56 2.88
C VAL A 16 2.93 9.88 4.26
N ILE A 17 2.31 10.79 5.01
CA ILE A 17 2.74 11.11 6.38
C ILE A 17 2.63 9.85 7.26
N GLY A 18 1.51 9.14 7.19
CA GLY A 18 1.32 7.88 7.91
C GLY A 18 2.38 6.85 7.53
N TYR A 19 2.76 6.77 6.26
CA TYR A 19 3.81 5.87 5.80
C TYR A 19 5.16 6.24 6.41
N ILE A 20 5.52 7.53 6.38
CA ILE A 20 6.74 8.03 6.98
C ILE A 20 6.77 7.75 8.49
N VAL A 21 5.69 8.04 9.20
CA VAL A 21 5.57 7.75 10.64
C VAL A 21 5.73 6.25 10.92
N SER A 22 5.11 5.39 10.10
CA SER A 22 5.24 3.94 10.25
C SER A 22 6.68 3.44 10.09
N LEU A 23 7.51 4.11 9.28
CA LEU A 23 8.94 3.77 9.14
C LEU A 23 9.75 4.01 10.43
N PHE A 24 9.33 4.93 11.28
CA PHE A 24 10.00 5.20 12.56
C PHE A 24 9.57 4.23 13.66
N PHE A 25 8.33 3.76 13.62
CA PHE A 25 7.75 2.92 14.67
C PHE A 25 7.88 1.42 14.40
N LEU A 26 7.87 0.99 13.14
CA LEU A 26 7.87 -0.43 12.76
C LEU A 26 9.14 -0.82 11.99
N SER A 27 9.48 -2.10 12.09
CA SER A 27 10.50 -2.71 11.23
C SER A 27 10.09 -2.62 9.75
N LYS A 28 11.07 -2.69 8.84
CA LYS A 28 10.81 -2.65 7.38
C LYS A 28 9.79 -3.68 6.91
N GLU A 29 9.76 -4.85 7.55
CA GLU A 29 8.77 -5.90 7.31
C GLU A 29 7.42 -5.57 7.93
N GLY A 30 7.40 -5.02 9.14
CA GLY A 30 6.19 -4.55 9.81
C GLY A 30 5.46 -3.50 8.97
N VAL A 31 6.19 -2.52 8.44
CA VAL A 31 5.64 -1.48 7.55
C VAL A 31 4.98 -2.13 6.33
N LYS A 32 5.71 -3.01 5.64
CA LYS A 32 5.16 -3.72 4.47
C LYS A 32 3.90 -4.52 4.78
N LYS A 33 3.88 -5.26 5.90
CA LYS A 33 2.70 -6.02 6.35
C LYS A 33 1.52 -5.09 6.63
N LEU A 34 1.75 -4.02 7.39
CA LEU A 34 0.71 -3.04 7.74
C LEU A 34 0.08 -2.42 6.50
N TRP A 35 0.89 -1.90 5.57
CA TRP A 35 0.38 -1.24 4.36
C TRP A 35 -0.33 -2.22 3.42
N MET A 36 0.12 -3.48 3.32
CA MET A 36 -0.60 -4.52 2.58
C MET A 36 -1.93 -4.89 3.25
N SER A 37 -1.95 -5.01 4.57
CA SER A 37 -3.18 -5.29 5.31
C SER A 37 -4.20 -4.17 5.14
N LEU A 38 -3.78 -2.90 5.20
CA LEU A 38 -4.66 -1.76 4.93
C LEU A 38 -5.24 -1.82 3.51
N LEU A 39 -4.40 -2.12 2.51
CA LEU A 39 -4.86 -2.26 1.12
C LEU A 39 -5.88 -3.40 0.97
N LEU A 40 -5.62 -4.56 1.60
CA LEU A 40 -6.51 -5.70 1.56
C LEU A 40 -7.87 -5.38 2.21
N ILE A 41 -7.85 -4.73 3.38
CA ILE A 41 -9.07 -4.32 4.08
C ILE A 41 -9.87 -3.34 3.21
N ALA A 42 -9.23 -2.32 2.65
CA ALA A 42 -9.87 -1.37 1.75
C ALA A 42 -10.47 -2.07 0.52
N PHE A 43 -9.81 -3.10 0.00
CA PHE A 43 -10.30 -3.90 -1.12
C PHE A 43 -11.54 -4.69 -0.77
N VAL A 44 -11.58 -5.31 0.41
CA VAL A 44 -12.78 -6.01 0.91
C VAL A 44 -13.94 -5.03 1.10
N ILE A 45 -13.69 -3.85 1.68
CA ILE A 45 -14.71 -2.81 1.83
C ILE A 45 -15.26 -2.38 0.47
N MET A 46 -14.41 -2.25 -0.55
CA MET A 46 -14.84 -1.92 -1.91
C MET A 46 -15.76 -3.00 -2.48
N LEU A 47 -15.41 -4.28 -2.34
CA LEU A 47 -16.25 -5.38 -2.81
C LEU A 47 -17.63 -5.37 -2.13
N VAL A 48 -17.67 -5.18 -0.81
CA VAL A 48 -18.93 -5.07 -0.06
C VAL A 48 -19.74 -3.87 -0.55
N SER A 49 -19.10 -2.72 -0.75
CA SER A 49 -19.76 -1.50 -1.24
C SER A 49 -20.37 -1.71 -2.63
N LEU A 50 -19.65 -2.38 -3.53
CA LEU A 50 -20.12 -2.68 -4.88
C LEU A 50 -21.33 -3.63 -4.86
N ILE A 51 -21.31 -4.62 -3.97
CA ILE A 51 -22.41 -5.57 -3.79
C ILE A 51 -23.65 -4.83 -3.29
N VAL A 52 -23.53 -3.99 -2.25
CA VAL A 52 -24.65 -3.21 -1.70
C VAL A 52 -25.29 -2.33 -2.77
N ILE A 53 -24.48 -1.57 -3.52
CA ILE A 53 -24.97 -0.71 -4.60
C ILE A 53 -25.71 -1.52 -5.67
N ARG A 54 -25.21 -2.71 -6.04
CA ARG A 54 -25.84 -3.53 -7.07
C ARG A 54 -27.25 -3.97 -6.69
N PHE A 55 -27.51 -4.24 -5.41
CA PHE A 55 -28.81 -4.72 -4.93
C PHE A 55 -29.86 -3.61 -4.70
N ASP A 56 -29.47 -2.34 -4.60
CA ASP A 56 -30.38 -1.20 -4.32
C ASP A 56 -30.80 -0.43 -5.61
N THR A 57 -30.57 -1.00 -6.81
CA THR A 57 -30.70 -0.29 -8.10
C THR A 57 -32.13 -0.03 -8.61
N SER A 58 -33.18 -0.14 -7.79
CA SER A 58 -34.58 0.01 -8.22
C SER A 58 -35.10 1.46 -8.35
N GLY A 59 -34.25 2.49 -8.24
CA GLY A 59 -34.66 3.90 -8.39
C GLY A 59 -33.49 4.86 -8.67
N PHE A 60 -32.92 4.78 -9.87
CA PHE A 60 -31.52 5.11 -10.17
C PHE A 60 -30.99 6.53 -9.82
N LEU A 61 -31.79 7.58 -9.59
CA LEU A 61 -31.23 8.97 -9.45
C LEU A 61 -31.97 9.94 -8.52
N ALA A 62 -33.02 9.53 -7.80
CA ALA A 62 -33.83 10.44 -6.97
C ALA A 62 -33.77 10.16 -5.46
N ASP A 63 -33.20 9.03 -5.04
CA ASP A 63 -33.09 8.66 -3.62
C ASP A 63 -31.76 9.21 -3.04
N PRO A 64 -31.81 10.12 -2.03
CA PRO A 64 -30.63 10.59 -1.33
C PRO A 64 -29.76 9.46 -0.75
N LYS A 65 -30.36 8.32 -0.39
CA LYS A 65 -29.66 7.15 0.13
C LYS A 65 -28.73 6.55 -0.92
N LEU A 66 -29.25 6.28 -2.12
CA LEU A 66 -28.45 5.78 -3.24
C LEU A 66 -27.31 6.74 -3.60
N MET A 67 -27.58 8.04 -3.60
CA MET A 67 -26.57 9.05 -3.87
C MET A 67 -25.42 9.00 -2.84
N SER A 68 -25.74 8.86 -1.55
CA SER A 68 -24.75 8.74 -0.48
C SER A 68 -23.90 7.46 -0.60
N GLU A 69 -24.50 6.35 -1.00
CA GLU A 69 -23.82 5.07 -1.22
C GLU A 69 -22.84 5.14 -2.39
N PHE A 70 -23.22 5.80 -3.50
CA PHE A 70 -22.31 6.06 -4.61
C PHE A 70 -21.13 6.95 -4.22
N TYR A 71 -21.36 8.01 -3.44
CA TYR A 71 -20.27 8.85 -2.93
C TYR A 71 -19.33 8.07 -2.00
N PHE A 72 -19.87 7.19 -1.17
CA PHE A 72 -19.07 6.32 -0.32
C PHE A 72 -18.20 5.36 -1.14
N ALA A 73 -18.77 4.68 -2.15
CA ALA A 73 -17.99 3.82 -3.04
C ALA A 73 -16.90 4.59 -3.78
N TYR A 74 -17.21 5.81 -4.25
CA TYR A 74 -16.20 6.68 -4.87
C TYR A 74 -15.05 7.01 -3.89
N PHE A 75 -15.35 7.33 -2.65
CA PHE A 75 -14.35 7.57 -1.61
C PHE A 75 -13.47 6.33 -1.37
N VAL A 76 -14.08 5.13 -1.28
CA VAL A 76 -13.34 3.87 -1.11
C VAL A 76 -12.43 3.59 -2.30
N ILE A 77 -12.87 3.88 -3.54
CA ILE A 77 -12.05 3.75 -4.75
C ILE A 77 -10.84 4.69 -4.69
N VAL A 78 -11.05 5.97 -4.33
CA VAL A 78 -9.95 6.93 -4.17
C VAL A 78 -8.95 6.44 -3.11
N ALA A 79 -9.46 5.95 -1.97
CA ALA A 79 -8.62 5.41 -0.92
C ALA A 79 -7.80 4.19 -1.40
N LEU A 80 -8.42 3.29 -2.17
CA LEU A 80 -7.74 2.15 -2.78
C LEU A 80 -6.62 2.56 -3.73
N ILE A 81 -6.83 3.58 -4.57
CA ILE A 81 -5.81 4.08 -5.48
C ILE A 81 -4.63 4.65 -4.67
N VAL A 82 -4.91 5.47 -3.66
CA VAL A 82 -3.87 6.07 -2.80
C VAL A 82 -3.08 4.98 -2.06
N LEU A 83 -3.77 4.03 -1.42
CA LEU A 83 -3.13 2.90 -0.75
C LEU A 83 -2.34 2.02 -1.72
N GLY A 84 -2.84 1.84 -2.93
CA GLY A 84 -2.16 1.11 -4.01
C GLY A 84 -0.84 1.77 -4.40
N ILE A 85 -0.83 3.08 -4.59
CA ILE A 85 0.39 3.85 -4.89
C ILE A 85 1.42 3.71 -3.76
N VAL A 86 0.97 3.86 -2.50
CA VAL A 86 1.86 3.69 -1.33
C VAL A 86 2.41 2.26 -1.26
N ASN A 87 1.60 1.25 -1.54
CA ASN A 87 2.06 -0.14 -1.57
C ASN A 87 3.05 -0.41 -2.71
N ILE A 88 2.79 0.07 -3.93
CA ILE A 88 3.76 -0.04 -5.03
C ILE A 88 5.10 0.58 -4.62
N TRP A 89 5.07 1.71 -3.92
CA TRP A 89 6.28 2.35 -3.41
C TRP A 89 6.97 1.54 -2.30
N ALA A 90 6.21 1.00 -1.35
CA ALA A 90 6.72 0.15 -0.27
C ALA A 90 7.38 -1.14 -0.79
N PHE A 91 6.85 -1.70 -1.87
CA PHE A 91 7.33 -2.94 -2.51
C PHE A 91 8.18 -2.70 -3.77
N LYS A 92 8.58 -1.45 -4.06
CA LYS A 92 9.28 -1.08 -5.30
C LYS A 92 10.45 -1.98 -5.67
N LYS A 93 11.25 -2.40 -4.68
CA LYS A 93 12.41 -3.28 -4.90
C LYS A 93 12.01 -4.68 -5.33
N VAL A 94 10.92 -5.22 -4.78
CA VAL A 94 10.41 -6.56 -5.13
C VAL A 94 9.78 -6.51 -6.51
N ILE A 95 8.90 -5.53 -6.76
CA ILE A 95 8.25 -5.33 -8.05
C ILE A 95 9.29 -5.19 -9.16
N TRP A 96 10.33 -4.38 -8.96
CA TRP A 96 11.39 -4.22 -9.95
C TRP A 96 12.18 -5.52 -10.21
N ARG A 97 12.43 -6.34 -9.19
CA ARG A 97 13.09 -7.65 -9.38
C ARG A 97 12.23 -8.61 -10.19
N VAL A 98 10.92 -8.66 -9.90
CA VAL A 98 9.96 -9.47 -10.67
C VAL A 98 9.95 -9.03 -12.14
N LEU A 99 9.84 -7.72 -12.39
CA LEU A 99 9.80 -7.17 -13.75
C LEU A 99 11.12 -7.36 -14.50
N THR A 100 12.25 -7.41 -13.80
CA THR A 100 13.59 -7.63 -14.40
C THR A 100 13.98 -9.11 -14.46
N GLY A 101 13.08 -10.05 -14.13
CA GLY A 101 13.33 -11.48 -14.17
C GLY A 101 14.42 -11.95 -13.20
N LYS A 102 14.76 -11.13 -12.20
CA LYS A 102 15.78 -11.49 -11.20
C LYS A 102 15.18 -12.48 -10.22
N PRO A 103 15.95 -13.49 -9.77
CA PRO A 103 15.46 -14.44 -8.80
C PRO A 103 15.02 -13.70 -7.53
N LEU A 104 13.80 -13.99 -7.10
CA LEU A 104 13.31 -13.57 -5.80
C LEU A 104 14.02 -14.43 -4.76
N ASN A 105 15.08 -13.90 -4.16
CA ASN A 105 15.71 -14.58 -3.03
C ASN A 105 14.79 -14.43 -1.82
N PHE A 106 14.03 -15.49 -1.54
CA PHE A 106 13.31 -15.67 -0.29
C PHE A 106 14.31 -16.22 0.74
N GLU A 107 15.39 -15.49 0.97
CA GLU A 107 16.36 -15.84 2.01
C GLU A 107 15.61 -15.87 3.35
N THR A 108 15.74 -16.98 4.05
CA THR A 108 15.25 -17.11 5.42
C THR A 108 15.98 -16.09 6.33
N PRO A 109 15.41 -15.73 7.49
CA PRO A 109 16.04 -14.78 8.41
C PRO A 109 17.47 -15.17 8.81
N GLU A 110 17.77 -16.48 8.85
CA GLU A 110 19.11 -17.03 9.10
C GLU A 110 20.09 -16.66 7.97
N GLU A 111 19.73 -16.95 6.72
CA GLU A 111 20.55 -16.70 5.53
C GLU A 111 20.82 -15.21 5.29
N LEU A 112 19.88 -14.33 5.66
CA LEU A 112 20.08 -12.89 5.62
C LEU A 112 21.17 -12.42 6.59
N ARG A 113 21.22 -13.00 7.81
CA ARG A 113 22.20 -12.62 8.83
C ARG A 113 23.60 -13.08 8.46
N GLU A 114 23.74 -14.30 7.94
CA GLU A 114 25.01 -14.82 7.45
C GLU A 114 25.57 -13.95 6.31
N ARG A 115 24.71 -13.53 5.38
CA ARG A 115 25.13 -12.69 4.25
C ARG A 115 25.47 -11.25 4.65
N GLU A 116 24.83 -10.72 5.68
CA GLU A 116 25.19 -9.42 6.26
C GLU A 116 26.52 -9.51 7.02
N ALA A 117 26.78 -10.60 7.72
CA ALA A 117 28.06 -10.87 8.37
C ALA A 117 29.20 -11.00 7.34
N GLU A 118 29.01 -11.79 6.28
CA GLU A 118 30.00 -11.98 5.21
C GLU A 118 30.31 -10.66 4.48
N LYS A 119 29.29 -9.80 4.26
CA LYS A 119 29.49 -8.47 3.70
C LYS A 119 30.22 -7.52 4.64
N ALA A 120 30.00 -7.62 5.94
CA ALA A 120 30.71 -6.81 6.93
C ALA A 120 32.19 -7.20 6.99
N GLU A 121 32.48 -8.51 7.00
CA GLU A 121 33.85 -9.05 6.96
C GLU A 121 34.57 -8.69 5.66
N ALA A 122 33.92 -8.84 4.51
CA ALA A 122 34.49 -8.45 3.21
C ALA A 122 34.76 -6.94 3.09
N LYS A 123 34.03 -6.11 3.84
CA LYS A 123 34.26 -4.66 3.91
C LYS A 123 35.45 -4.34 4.82
N GLN A 124 35.54 -4.98 5.98
CA GLN A 124 36.69 -4.83 6.89
C GLN A 124 37.99 -5.32 6.24
N ALA A 125 37.97 -6.44 5.51
CA ALA A 125 39.13 -6.96 4.79
C ALA A 125 39.63 -6.04 3.65
N LYS A 126 38.76 -5.15 3.14
CA LYS A 126 39.13 -4.13 2.15
C LYS A 126 39.61 -2.82 2.76
N GLU A 127 39.27 -2.54 4.02
CA GLU A 127 39.76 -1.36 4.75
C GLU A 127 41.14 -1.61 5.42
N HIS A 128 41.52 -2.88 5.62
CA HIS A 128 42.82 -3.29 6.15
C HIS A 128 43.87 -3.67 5.07
N LYS A 129 43.57 -3.44 3.78
CA LYS A 129 44.51 -3.58 2.66
C LYS A 129 44.80 -2.22 2.05
#